data_AF-A0A1X7U568-F1
#
_entry.id   AF-A0A1X7U568-F1
#
_cell.length_a   1.000
_cell.length_b   1.000
_cell.length_c   1.000
_cell.angle_alpha   90.00
_cell.angle_beta   90.00
_cell.angle_gamma   90.00
#
_symmetry.space_group_name_H-M   'P 1'
#
loop_
_entity.id
_entity.type
_entity.pdbx_description
1 polymer ?
#
loop_
_entity_poly.entity_id
_entity_poly.type
_entity_poly.pdbx_seq_one_letter_code
_entity_poly.pdbx_strand_id
1 'polypeptide(L)'
;MFALLWKINKALKTGIHNLLKTSRGNVGQTVAEILQKINVLDVEFEGNLSTMLAPIWCTNQYWFRVKGKVKAMIVEYGSPTLFLTISCAEYDSADIQYLRKVNNAPQSYSISRLYTEDPVSVSRQFSYKFKDFFNIVILQRGVLGKVEHYYVKKEYQMHGASHYHIFLWIENAAVVGIDRPEVCSFIQDRISCHIPDRNTSPDLNFLVTKHQMHKCSKYCKQNIKVGKTYVSRCRFDFPRPVRNSICINDVENSLKSCNKIYYLKRNEKEVRVNDYNPLLLKLWHANIDLQYIAKRSLSLTEYVTGCH
;
A
#
# COMPACT_ATOMS: atom_id res chain seq x y z
N MET A 1 -8.06 10.07 13.02
CA MET A 1 -8.71 11.30 12.48
C MET A 1 -8.03 12.58 12.96
N PHE A 2 -7.80 12.76 14.27
CA PHE A 2 -7.17 13.98 14.83
C PHE A 2 -5.71 14.24 14.41
N ALA A 3 -4.83 13.23 14.35
CA ALA A 3 -3.46 13.41 13.85
C ALA A 3 -3.41 13.83 12.37
N LEU A 4 -4.43 13.42 11.61
CA LEU A 4 -4.60 13.78 10.22
C LEU A 4 -5.05 15.24 10.10
N LEU A 5 -6.08 15.63 10.86
CA LEU A 5 -6.54 17.01 10.98
C LEU A 5 -5.41 17.94 11.43
N TRP A 6 -4.59 17.53 12.40
CA TRP A 6 -3.44 18.32 12.83
C TRP A 6 -2.38 18.49 11.73
N LYS A 7 -2.04 17.43 10.99
CA LYS A 7 -1.11 17.51 9.85
C LYS A 7 -1.68 18.35 8.71
N ILE A 8 -2.96 18.21 8.40
CA ILE A 8 -3.68 19.01 7.41
C ILE A 8 -3.66 20.48 7.83
N ASN A 9 -4.00 20.79 9.09
CA ASN A 9 -3.98 22.16 9.63
C ASN A 9 -2.57 22.76 9.63
N LYS A 10 -1.54 21.98 9.93
CA LYS A 10 -0.15 22.44 9.85
C LYS A 10 0.26 22.72 8.40
N ALA A 11 -0.07 21.82 7.46
CA ALA A 11 0.22 22.00 6.04
C ALA A 11 -0.55 23.20 5.45
N LEU A 12 -1.81 23.39 5.83
CA LEU A 12 -2.62 24.56 5.49
C LEU A 12 -1.97 25.85 6.01
N LYS A 13 -1.60 25.90 7.30
CA LYS A 13 -0.92 27.07 7.87
C LYS A 13 0.38 27.40 7.15
N THR A 14 1.20 26.40 6.83
CA THR A 14 2.44 26.61 6.07
C THR A 14 2.17 27.02 4.62
N GLY A 15 1.16 26.43 3.97
CA GLY A 15 0.74 26.79 2.61
C GLY A 15 0.23 28.23 2.53
N ILE A 16 -0.66 28.62 3.44
CA ILE A 16 -1.18 29.99 3.58
C ILE A 16 -0.03 30.97 3.85
N HIS A 17 0.88 30.63 4.77
CA HIS A 17 2.04 31.48 5.07
C HIS A 17 2.97 31.65 3.87
N ASN A 18 3.19 30.60 3.08
CA ASN A 18 3.99 30.67 1.87
C ASN A 18 3.28 31.45 0.75
N LEU A 19 1.96 31.32 0.62
CA LEU A 19 1.16 32.14 -0.30
C LEU A 19 1.31 33.62 0.06
N LEU A 20 1.06 34.00 1.32
CA LEU A 20 1.20 35.37 1.79
C LEU A 20 2.62 35.94 1.59
N LYS A 21 3.66 35.09 1.61
CA LYS A 21 5.05 35.50 1.38
C LYS A 21 5.45 35.59 -0.10
N THR A 22 4.91 34.72 -0.95
CA THR A 22 5.21 34.67 -2.39
C THR A 22 4.33 35.63 -3.18
N SER A 23 3.11 35.88 -2.69
CA SER A 23 2.18 36.87 -3.23
C SER A 23 2.53 38.30 -2.77
N ARG A 24 3.79 38.73 -2.99
CA ARG A 24 4.17 40.14 -2.80
C ARG A 24 3.34 41.11 -3.67
N GLY A 25 2.50 40.62 -4.58
CA GLY A 25 1.52 41.39 -5.36
C GLY A 25 0.02 41.18 -5.01
N ASN A 26 -0.36 40.35 -4.02
CA ASN A 26 -1.80 40.13 -3.67
C ASN A 26 -2.21 40.72 -2.32
N VAL A 27 -1.41 41.60 -1.72
CA VAL A 27 -1.83 42.33 -0.51
C VAL A 27 -2.90 43.35 -0.93
N GLY A 28 -4.17 43.03 -0.70
CA GLY A 28 -5.31 43.92 -0.98
C GLY A 28 -6.41 43.37 -1.89
N GLN A 29 -6.31 42.12 -2.37
CA GLN A 29 -7.32 41.57 -3.28
C GLN A 29 -8.62 41.18 -2.56
N THR A 30 -9.75 41.60 -3.11
CA THR A 30 -11.08 41.25 -2.60
C THR A 30 -11.46 39.82 -2.98
N VAL A 31 -12.40 39.20 -2.24
CA VAL A 31 -12.92 37.86 -2.55
C VAL A 31 -13.47 37.79 -3.99
N ALA A 32 -14.04 38.89 -4.49
CA ALA A 32 -14.55 38.99 -5.86
C ALA A 32 -13.43 38.88 -6.92
N GLU A 33 -12.29 39.54 -6.70
CA GLU A 33 -11.14 39.48 -7.61
C GLU A 33 -10.50 38.09 -7.65
N ILE A 34 -10.44 37.40 -6.50
CA ILE A 34 -9.95 36.01 -6.43
C ILE A 34 -10.89 35.07 -7.19
N LEU A 35 -12.22 35.22 -7.02
CA LEU A 35 -13.21 34.43 -7.75
C LEU A 35 -13.15 34.70 -9.26
N GLN A 36 -12.90 35.94 -9.66
CA GLN A 36 -12.72 36.30 -11.06
C GLN A 36 -11.47 35.60 -11.64
N LYS A 37 -10.32 35.63 -10.94
CA LYS A 37 -9.09 34.93 -11.36
C LYS A 37 -9.28 33.42 -11.50
N ILE A 38 -10.08 32.81 -10.64
CA ILE A 38 -10.47 31.38 -10.76
C ILE A 38 -11.32 31.16 -12.01
N ASN A 39 -12.27 32.05 -12.30
CA ASN A 39 -13.15 31.94 -13.47
C ASN A 39 -12.44 32.14 -14.80
N VAL A 40 -11.40 32.97 -14.87
CA VAL A 40 -10.55 33.15 -16.08
C VAL A 40 -9.37 32.17 -16.16
N LEU A 41 -9.26 31.18 -15.25
CA LEU A 41 -8.17 30.18 -15.23
C LEU A 41 -6.78 30.85 -15.31
N ASP A 42 -6.58 31.88 -14.50
CA ASP A 42 -5.31 32.62 -14.47
C ASP A 42 -4.13 31.67 -14.14
N VAL A 43 -3.21 31.51 -15.09
CA VAL A 43 -2.17 30.47 -15.06
C VAL A 43 -1.19 30.68 -13.89
N GLU A 44 -0.88 31.93 -13.56
CA GLU A 44 0.03 32.27 -12.45
C GLU A 44 -0.65 32.00 -11.10
N PHE A 45 -1.92 32.38 -10.96
CA PHE A 45 -2.72 32.09 -9.77
C PHE A 45 -2.92 30.58 -9.58
N GLU A 46 -3.22 29.83 -10.64
CA GLU A 46 -3.32 28.36 -10.58
C GLU A 46 -1.99 27.70 -10.21
N GLY A 47 -0.86 28.17 -10.75
CA GLY A 47 0.47 27.67 -10.39
C GLY A 47 0.81 27.88 -8.92
N ASN A 48 0.47 29.06 -8.38
CA ASN A 48 0.64 29.40 -6.97
C ASN A 48 -0.29 28.56 -6.07
N LEU A 49 -1.55 28.41 -6.45
CA LEU A 49 -2.53 27.58 -5.74
C LEU A 49 -2.09 26.10 -5.75
N SER A 50 -1.58 25.62 -6.89
CA SER A 50 -1.09 24.25 -7.04
C SER A 50 0.10 23.97 -6.12
N THR A 51 1.04 24.90 -6.04
CA THR A 51 2.18 24.85 -5.12
C THR A 51 1.74 24.87 -3.66
N MET A 52 0.72 25.68 -3.32
CA MET A 52 0.14 25.77 -1.98
C MET A 52 -0.59 24.48 -1.56
N LEU A 53 -1.34 23.89 -2.48
CA LEU A 53 -2.14 22.69 -2.21
C LEU A 53 -1.29 21.42 -2.24
N ALA A 54 -0.16 21.41 -2.95
CA ALA A 54 0.76 20.29 -3.04
C ALA A 54 1.24 19.69 -1.69
N PRO A 55 1.53 20.45 -0.63
CA PRO A 55 1.85 19.90 0.69
C PRO A 55 0.63 19.38 1.49
N ILE A 56 -0.60 19.75 1.09
CA ILE A 56 -1.81 19.43 1.85
C ILE A 56 -2.30 18.04 1.46
N TRP A 57 -2.29 17.13 2.43
CA TRP A 57 -2.74 15.76 2.23
C TRP A 57 -4.20 15.71 1.73
N CYS A 58 -4.50 14.76 0.83
CA CYS A 58 -5.79 14.59 0.13
C CYS A 58 -6.16 15.64 -0.94
N THR A 59 -5.33 16.63 -1.26
CA THR A 59 -5.57 17.49 -2.42
C THR A 59 -5.15 16.81 -3.73
N ASN A 60 -5.79 17.18 -4.83
CA ASN A 60 -5.39 16.70 -6.16
C ASN A 60 -3.93 17.03 -6.47
N GLN A 61 -3.44 18.18 -6.03
CA GLN A 61 -2.07 18.64 -6.26
C GLN A 61 -1.05 17.90 -5.39
N TYR A 62 -1.42 17.54 -4.15
CA TYR A 62 -0.61 16.62 -3.35
C TYR A 62 -0.47 15.27 -4.06
N TRP A 63 -1.59 14.73 -4.54
CA TRP A 63 -1.57 13.47 -5.27
C TRP A 63 -0.75 13.59 -6.54
N PHE A 64 -0.93 14.65 -7.34
CA PHE A 64 -0.15 14.92 -8.55
C PHE A 64 1.35 14.90 -8.28
N ARG A 65 1.82 15.61 -7.26
CA ARG A 65 3.23 15.60 -6.85
C ARG A 65 3.70 14.21 -6.43
N VAL A 66 2.90 13.49 -5.65
CA VAL A 66 3.20 12.12 -5.24
C VAL A 66 3.29 11.18 -6.45
N LYS A 67 2.37 11.30 -7.43
CA LYS A 67 2.42 10.53 -8.69
C LYS A 67 3.69 10.85 -9.46
N GLY A 68 4.01 12.14 -9.59
CA GLY A 68 5.21 12.63 -10.29
C GLY A 68 6.48 12.03 -9.72
N LYS A 69 6.60 11.94 -8.38
CA LYS A 69 7.75 11.31 -7.72
C LYS A 69 7.89 9.83 -8.07
N VAL A 70 6.81 9.05 -7.97
CA VAL A 70 6.85 7.61 -8.29
C VAL A 70 7.15 7.40 -9.78
N LYS A 71 6.54 8.21 -10.66
CA LYS A 71 6.84 8.19 -12.11
C LYS A 71 8.30 8.49 -12.40
N ALA A 72 8.87 9.52 -11.77
CA ALA A 72 10.28 9.87 -11.94
C ALA A 72 11.20 8.73 -11.49
N MET A 73 10.91 8.09 -10.35
CA MET A 73 11.67 6.91 -9.91
C MET A 73 11.57 5.74 -10.90
N ILE A 74 10.40 5.52 -11.51
CA ILE A 74 10.21 4.46 -12.51
C ILE A 74 10.97 4.78 -13.82
N VAL A 75 11.03 6.06 -14.20
CA VAL A 75 11.78 6.50 -15.38
C VAL A 75 13.29 6.35 -15.15
N GLU A 76 13.77 6.76 -13.97
CA GLU A 76 15.20 6.75 -13.62
C GLU A 76 15.71 5.33 -13.33
N TYR A 77 15.01 4.60 -12.46
CA TYR A 77 15.46 3.31 -11.94
C TYR A 77 14.80 2.10 -12.63
N GLY A 78 13.93 2.34 -13.60
CA GLY A 78 13.10 1.30 -14.22
C GLY A 78 11.93 0.84 -13.35
N SER A 79 11.26 -0.23 -13.76
CA SER A 79 10.11 -0.77 -13.01
C SER A 79 10.56 -1.35 -11.66
N PRO A 80 9.84 -1.10 -10.56
CA PRO A 80 10.10 -1.78 -9.29
C PRO A 80 9.99 -3.30 -9.46
N THR A 81 10.70 -4.05 -8.64
CA THR A 81 10.73 -5.52 -8.67
C THR A 81 9.60 -6.14 -7.86
N LEU A 82 9.33 -5.59 -6.68
CA LEU A 82 8.35 -6.12 -5.73
C LEU A 82 7.38 -5.02 -5.28
N PHE A 83 6.11 -5.40 -5.13
CA PHE A 83 5.09 -4.62 -4.45
C PHE A 83 4.72 -5.31 -3.15
N LEU A 84 4.81 -4.59 -2.04
CA LEU A 84 4.52 -5.11 -0.71
C LEU A 84 3.45 -4.23 -0.05
N THR A 85 2.33 -4.85 0.31
CA THR A 85 1.30 -4.22 1.13
C THR A 85 1.32 -4.86 2.52
N ILE A 86 1.38 -4.02 3.54
CA ILE A 86 1.38 -4.46 4.95
C ILE A 86 0.23 -3.77 5.67
N SER A 87 -0.71 -4.54 6.22
CA SER A 87 -1.80 -4.00 7.03
C SER A 87 -1.34 -3.67 8.44
N CYS A 88 -2.13 -2.90 9.18
CA CYS A 88 -1.92 -2.73 10.61
C CYS A 88 -1.92 -4.10 11.30
N ALA A 89 -0.84 -4.40 12.02
CA ALA A 89 -0.80 -5.55 12.90
C ALA A 89 -1.82 -5.38 14.03
N GLU A 90 -2.46 -6.48 14.41
CA GLU A 90 -3.13 -6.54 15.70
C GLU A 90 -2.04 -6.33 16.75
N TYR A 91 -2.23 -5.32 17.59
CA TYR A 91 -1.24 -4.93 18.59
C TYR A 91 -1.05 -6.08 19.58
N ASP A 92 0.21 -6.37 19.88
CA ASP A 92 0.56 -7.40 20.86
C ASP A 92 0.16 -6.95 22.29
N SER A 93 0.31 -7.86 23.24
CA SER A 93 0.00 -7.57 24.65
C SER A 93 0.81 -6.40 25.20
N ALA A 94 2.02 -6.14 24.71
CA ALA A 94 2.88 -5.07 25.19
C ALA A 94 2.38 -3.69 24.73
N ASP A 95 1.96 -3.57 23.48
CA ASP A 95 1.33 -2.35 22.97
C ASP A 95 0.02 -2.02 23.70
N ILE A 96 -0.80 -3.05 23.97
CA ILE A 96 -2.05 -2.88 24.71
C ILE A 96 -1.77 -2.37 26.13
N GLN A 97 -0.74 -2.90 26.80
CA GLN A 97 -0.31 -2.42 28.12
C GLN A 97 0.20 -0.98 28.07
N TYR A 98 0.98 -0.62 27.05
CA TYR A 98 1.44 0.75 26.85
C TYR A 98 0.26 1.72 26.70
N LEU A 99 -0.72 1.40 25.83
CA LEU A 99 -1.91 2.22 25.63
C LEU A 99 -2.74 2.38 26.91
N ARG A 100 -2.88 1.31 27.70
CA ARG A 100 -3.56 1.36 29.00
C ARG A 100 -2.85 2.30 29.97
N LYS A 101 -1.51 2.24 30.02
CA LYS A 101 -0.69 3.10 30.87
C LYS A 101 -0.76 4.57 30.46
N VAL A 102 -0.72 4.87 29.15
CA VAL A 102 -0.77 6.26 28.65
C VAL A 102 -2.16 6.87 28.86
N ASN A 103 -3.21 6.09 28.66
CA ASN A 103 -4.59 6.58 28.76
C ASN A 103 -5.20 6.45 30.17
N ASN A 104 -4.44 5.93 31.16
CA ASN A 104 -4.96 5.53 32.47
C ASN A 104 -6.25 4.69 32.37
N ALA A 105 -6.31 3.80 31.37
CA ALA A 105 -7.53 3.12 31.01
C ALA A 105 -7.78 1.87 31.89
N PRO A 106 -9.02 1.64 32.37
CA PRO A 106 -9.36 0.48 33.19
C PRO A 106 -9.13 -0.86 32.48
N GLN A 107 -8.91 -1.92 33.27
CA GLN A 107 -8.66 -3.24 32.68
C GLN A 107 -9.88 -3.77 31.87
N SER A 108 -11.07 -3.31 32.23
CA SER A 108 -12.35 -3.65 31.60
C SER A 108 -12.56 -3.06 30.20
N TYR A 109 -11.73 -2.11 29.76
CA TYR A 109 -11.88 -1.52 28.43
C TYR A 109 -11.56 -2.56 27.34
N SER A 110 -12.46 -2.67 26.36
CA SER A 110 -12.20 -3.43 25.16
C SER A 110 -11.05 -2.79 24.38
N ILE A 111 -10.32 -3.61 23.63
CA ILE A 111 -9.18 -3.16 22.82
C ILE A 111 -9.64 -2.07 21.84
N SER A 112 -10.81 -2.26 21.21
CA SER A 112 -11.43 -1.27 20.31
C SER A 112 -11.66 0.07 20.99
N ARG A 113 -12.09 0.08 22.25
CA ARG A 113 -12.30 1.31 23.02
C ARG A 113 -10.99 2.00 23.35
N LEU A 114 -9.95 1.26 23.74
CA LEU A 114 -8.61 1.83 23.95
C LEU A 114 -8.09 2.57 22.72
N TYR A 115 -8.40 2.08 21.52
CA TYR A 115 -8.00 2.73 20.27
C TYR A 115 -8.76 4.02 19.96
N THR A 116 -10.04 4.10 20.33
CA THR A 116 -10.84 5.30 20.09
C THR A 116 -10.51 6.43 21.06
N GLU A 117 -10.03 6.11 22.27
CA GLU A 117 -9.64 7.11 23.27
C GLU A 117 -8.36 7.87 22.87
N ASP A 118 -7.32 7.17 22.40
CA ASP A 118 -6.10 7.82 21.90
C ASP A 118 -5.64 7.26 20.52
N PRO A 119 -6.32 7.67 19.43
CA PRO A 119 -5.95 7.26 18.09
C PRO A 119 -4.60 7.85 17.64
N VAL A 120 -4.05 8.86 18.34
CA VAL A 120 -2.79 9.50 17.97
C VAL A 120 -1.62 8.62 18.38
N SER A 121 -1.59 8.19 19.64
CA SER A 121 -0.52 7.30 20.15
C SER A 121 -0.55 5.95 19.45
N VAL A 122 -1.73 5.40 19.18
CA VAL A 122 -1.94 4.17 18.40
C VAL A 122 -1.31 4.28 17.00
N SER A 123 -1.63 5.35 16.27
CA SER A 123 -1.04 5.60 14.94
C SER A 123 0.47 5.84 15.01
N ARG A 124 0.98 6.46 16.08
CA ARG A 124 2.41 6.75 16.26
C ARG A 124 3.20 5.48 16.54
N GLN A 125 2.71 4.65 17.47
CA GLN A 125 3.28 3.34 17.80
C GLN A 125 3.37 2.44 16.57
N PHE A 126 2.29 2.37 15.79
CA PHE A 126 2.29 1.63 14.54
C PHE A 126 3.35 2.14 13.55
N SER A 127 3.54 3.46 13.48
CA SER A 127 4.53 4.05 12.59
C SER A 127 5.96 3.74 13.04
N TYR A 128 6.21 3.59 14.36
CA TYR A 128 7.51 3.16 14.87
C TYR A 128 7.77 1.68 14.58
N LYS A 129 6.83 0.80 14.94
CA LYS A 129 6.92 -0.63 14.61
C LYS A 129 7.16 -0.88 13.13
N PHE A 130 6.45 -0.16 12.26
CA PHE A 130 6.68 -0.22 10.83
C PHE A 130 8.09 0.22 10.44
N LYS A 131 8.57 1.35 10.97
CA LYS A 131 9.92 1.86 10.64
C LYS A 131 11.00 0.89 11.07
N ASP A 132 10.90 0.32 12.26
CA ASP A 132 11.89 -0.64 12.77
C ASP A 132 11.86 -1.92 11.94
N PHE A 133 10.66 -2.45 11.68
CA PHE A 133 10.48 -3.61 10.80
C PHE A 133 11.07 -3.34 9.41
N PHE A 134 10.75 -2.20 8.79
CA PHE A 134 11.21 -1.86 7.46
C PHE A 134 12.74 -1.69 7.42
N ASN A 135 13.30 -0.91 8.34
CA ASN A 135 14.74 -0.63 8.34
C ASN A 135 15.56 -1.89 8.68
N ILE A 136 15.15 -2.65 9.68
CA ILE A 136 15.91 -3.82 10.14
C ILE A 136 15.66 -5.01 9.21
N VAL A 137 14.41 -5.39 9.00
CA VAL A 137 14.07 -6.64 8.31
C VAL A 137 14.19 -6.50 6.79
N ILE A 138 13.68 -5.40 6.23
CA ILE A 138 13.65 -5.22 4.77
C ILE A 138 14.98 -4.65 4.26
N LEU A 139 15.48 -3.55 4.84
CA LEU A 139 16.67 -2.87 4.33
C LEU A 139 17.99 -3.51 4.80
N GLN A 140 18.18 -3.67 6.12
CA GLN A 140 19.46 -4.15 6.67
C GLN A 140 19.66 -5.66 6.50
N ARG A 141 18.65 -6.46 6.85
CA ARG A 141 18.72 -7.93 6.74
C ARG A 141 18.47 -8.43 5.32
N GLY A 142 17.88 -7.60 4.45
CA GLY A 142 17.65 -7.94 3.05
C GLY A 142 16.81 -9.20 2.86
N VAL A 143 15.77 -9.42 3.68
CA VAL A 143 14.94 -10.64 3.63
C VAL A 143 14.32 -10.89 2.25
N LEU A 144 14.06 -9.83 1.48
CA LEU A 144 13.56 -9.90 0.11
C LEU A 144 14.65 -9.74 -0.96
N GLY A 145 15.92 -9.68 -0.56
CA GLY A 145 17.07 -9.27 -1.38
C GLY A 145 17.60 -7.88 -0.98
N LYS A 146 18.75 -7.50 -1.54
CA LYS A 146 19.34 -6.18 -1.32
C LYS A 146 18.51 -5.12 -2.04
N VAL A 147 18.03 -4.13 -1.27
CA VAL A 147 17.16 -3.05 -1.77
C VAL A 147 18.03 -1.86 -2.19
N GLU A 148 17.99 -1.46 -3.45
CA GLU A 148 18.68 -0.26 -3.95
C GLU A 148 17.83 0.99 -3.76
N HIS A 149 16.57 0.90 -4.15
CA HIS A 149 15.60 1.98 -4.06
C HIS A 149 14.28 1.47 -3.51
N TYR A 150 13.55 2.35 -2.85
CA TYR A 150 12.21 2.03 -2.35
C TYR A 150 11.33 3.26 -2.31
N TYR A 151 10.03 3.02 -2.38
CA TYR A 151 9.00 4.03 -2.17
C TYR A 151 7.96 3.49 -1.20
N VAL A 152 7.58 4.29 -0.19
CA VAL A 152 6.56 3.92 0.80
C VAL A 152 5.43 4.95 0.81
N LYS A 153 4.19 4.49 0.66
CA LYS A 153 2.96 5.25 0.86
C LYS A 153 2.22 4.68 2.06
N LYS A 154 1.86 5.56 3.00
CA LYS A 154 0.93 5.22 4.10
C LYS A 154 -0.48 5.62 3.68
N GLU A 155 -1.40 4.67 3.71
CA GLU A 155 -2.81 4.86 3.42
C GLU A 155 -3.64 4.59 4.68
N TYR A 156 -4.68 5.39 4.92
CA TYR A 156 -5.60 5.20 6.05
C TYR A 156 -6.92 4.70 5.51
N GLN A 157 -7.34 3.50 5.92
CA GLN A 157 -8.68 3.01 5.59
C GLN A 157 -9.74 3.77 6.41
N MET A 158 -11.00 3.74 5.96
CA MET A 158 -12.14 4.43 6.61
C MET A 158 -12.31 4.11 8.11
N HIS A 159 -11.75 2.99 8.59
CA HIS A 159 -11.81 2.58 10.00
C HIS A 159 -10.52 2.90 10.79
N GLY A 160 -9.63 3.73 10.25
CA GLY A 160 -8.40 4.18 10.93
C GLY A 160 -7.23 3.20 10.89
N ALA A 161 -7.44 1.95 10.47
CA ALA A 161 -6.36 1.01 10.20
C ALA A 161 -5.51 1.50 9.02
N SER A 162 -4.22 1.74 9.28
CA SER A 162 -3.31 2.18 8.23
C SER A 162 -2.64 1.00 7.53
N HIS A 163 -2.51 1.13 6.22
CA HIS A 163 -1.81 0.21 5.35
C HIS A 163 -0.56 0.90 4.82
N TYR A 164 0.51 0.14 4.67
CA TYR A 164 1.70 0.60 3.96
C TYR A 164 1.77 -0.09 2.60
N HIS A 165 1.85 0.71 1.55
CA HIS A 165 2.13 0.26 0.20
C HIS A 165 3.57 0.60 -0.13
N ILE A 166 4.33 -0.41 -0.53
CA ILE A 166 5.78 -0.31 -0.68
C ILE A 166 6.16 -0.82 -2.06
N PHE A 167 6.93 -0.02 -2.80
CA PHE A 167 7.68 -0.47 -3.97
C PHE A 167 9.13 -0.70 -3.58
N LEU A 168 9.70 -1.81 -4.04
CA LEU A 168 11.10 -2.18 -3.81
C LEU A 168 11.79 -2.45 -5.16
N TRP A 169 12.94 -1.82 -5.36
CA TRP A 169 13.89 -2.13 -6.43
C TRP A 169 14.98 -3.00 -5.82
N ILE A 170 14.99 -4.27 -6.20
CA ILE A 170 15.93 -5.26 -5.68
C ILE A 170 17.11 -5.38 -6.65
N GLU A 171 18.32 -5.27 -6.13
CA GLU A 171 19.56 -5.43 -6.88
C GLU A 171 19.62 -6.82 -7.52
N ASN A 172 20.05 -6.89 -8.79
CA ASN A 172 20.22 -8.13 -9.56
C ASN A 172 18.97 -9.04 -9.57
N ALA A 173 17.78 -8.45 -9.52
CA ALA A 173 16.55 -9.22 -9.58
C ALA A 173 16.31 -9.81 -10.97
N ALA A 174 15.87 -11.07 -11.02
CA ALA A 174 15.51 -11.75 -12.26
C ALA A 174 14.34 -11.02 -12.97
N VAL A 175 14.48 -10.82 -14.28
CA VAL A 175 13.53 -10.03 -15.09
C VAL A 175 12.75 -10.93 -16.05
N VAL A 176 11.41 -10.83 -16.03
CA VAL A 176 10.54 -11.54 -16.98
C VAL A 176 10.92 -11.19 -18.42
N GLY A 177 11.24 -12.23 -19.20
CA GLY A 177 11.51 -12.15 -20.63
C GLY A 177 12.89 -12.63 -21.02
N ILE A 178 13.89 -12.47 -20.14
CA ILE A 178 15.28 -12.89 -20.37
C ILE A 178 15.51 -14.23 -19.66
N ASP A 179 15.23 -14.30 -18.35
CA ASP A 179 15.65 -15.44 -17.51
C ASP A 179 14.45 -16.21 -16.92
N ARG A 180 13.56 -16.74 -17.79
CA ARG A 180 12.29 -17.36 -17.34
C ARG A 180 12.43 -18.38 -16.19
N PRO A 181 13.40 -19.32 -16.20
CA PRO A 181 13.60 -20.26 -15.08
C PRO A 181 14.08 -19.59 -13.79
N GLU A 182 14.94 -18.58 -13.90
CA GLU A 182 15.48 -17.84 -12.77
C GLU A 182 14.42 -16.97 -12.12
N VAL A 183 13.52 -16.37 -12.92
CA VAL A 183 12.36 -15.63 -12.40
C VAL A 183 11.42 -16.54 -11.62
N CYS A 184 11.15 -17.76 -12.10
CA CYS A 184 10.34 -18.72 -11.36
C CYS A 184 10.94 -19.00 -9.97
N SER A 185 12.25 -19.27 -9.93
CA SER A 185 12.98 -19.51 -8.68
C SER A 185 12.96 -18.28 -7.77
N PHE A 186 13.25 -17.09 -8.33
CA PHE A 186 13.23 -15.82 -7.61
C PHE A 186 11.88 -15.55 -6.92
N ILE A 187 10.77 -15.81 -7.62
CA ILE A 187 9.42 -15.66 -7.08
C ILE A 187 9.17 -16.71 -6.00
N GLN A 188 9.47 -17.99 -6.25
CA GLN A 188 9.20 -19.09 -5.31
C GLN A 188 9.99 -18.96 -4.01
N ASP A 189 11.21 -18.42 -4.06
CA ASP A 189 12.04 -18.19 -2.88
C ASP A 189 11.47 -17.10 -1.95
N ARG A 190 10.72 -16.14 -2.51
CA ARG A 190 10.26 -14.94 -1.78
C ARG A 190 8.77 -14.92 -1.51
N ILE A 191 7.98 -15.53 -2.38
CA ILE A 191 6.53 -15.40 -2.41
C ILE A 191 5.89 -16.79 -2.36
N SER A 192 5.05 -16.99 -1.36
CA SER A 192 4.31 -18.22 -1.13
C SER A 192 2.82 -17.92 -0.96
N CYS A 193 1.99 -18.91 -1.24
CA CYS A 193 0.59 -18.96 -0.83
C CYS A 193 0.27 -20.30 -0.16
N HIS A 194 1.30 -21.04 0.25
CA HIS A 194 1.16 -22.37 0.83
C HIS A 194 0.57 -22.28 2.24
N ILE A 195 -0.31 -23.21 2.61
CA ILE A 195 -0.72 -23.39 4.00
C ILE A 195 0.15 -24.51 4.60
N PRO A 196 1.10 -24.20 5.51
CA PRO A 196 1.97 -25.23 6.08
C PRO A 196 1.20 -26.27 6.87
N ASP A 197 1.76 -27.46 7.05
CA ASP A 197 1.13 -28.49 7.88
C ASP A 197 1.05 -28.06 9.36
N ARG A 198 -0.05 -28.44 10.02
CA ARG A 198 -0.30 -28.08 11.42
C ARG A 198 0.68 -28.74 12.39
N ASN A 199 1.20 -29.91 12.06
CA ASN A 199 2.11 -30.64 12.93
C ASN A 199 3.55 -30.15 12.76
N THR A 200 3.94 -29.72 11.55
CA THR A 200 5.32 -29.26 11.29
C THR A 200 5.52 -27.78 11.57
N SER A 201 4.50 -26.96 11.39
CA SER A 201 4.60 -25.50 11.55
C SER A 201 3.28 -24.91 12.04
N PRO A 202 2.86 -25.23 13.29
CA PRO A 202 1.58 -24.80 13.84
C PRO A 202 1.43 -23.28 13.84
N ASP A 203 2.46 -22.54 14.21
CA ASP A 203 2.42 -21.06 14.29
C ASP A 203 2.18 -20.43 12.92
N LEU A 204 2.90 -20.88 11.88
CA LEU A 204 2.72 -20.34 10.54
C LEU A 204 1.39 -20.78 9.94
N ASN A 205 0.95 -22.02 10.19
CA ASN A 205 -0.39 -22.47 9.79
C ASN A 205 -1.46 -21.56 10.38
N PHE A 206 -1.35 -21.24 11.68
CA PHE A 206 -2.27 -20.33 12.38
C PHE A 206 -2.25 -18.93 11.75
N LEU A 207 -1.06 -18.34 11.55
CA LEU A 207 -0.92 -17.00 10.97
C LEU A 207 -1.49 -16.91 9.55
N VAL A 208 -1.21 -17.90 8.69
CA VAL A 208 -1.73 -17.93 7.31
C VAL A 208 -3.26 -18.06 7.33
N THR A 209 -3.79 -19.00 8.11
CA THR A 209 -5.23 -19.24 8.19
C THR A 209 -5.97 -18.03 8.77
N LYS A 210 -5.36 -17.32 9.73
CA LYS A 210 -5.95 -16.14 10.38
C LYS A 210 -5.89 -14.89 9.50
N HIS A 211 -4.73 -14.59 8.91
CA HIS A 211 -4.46 -13.28 8.31
C HIS A 211 -4.46 -13.27 6.78
N GLN A 212 -4.17 -14.39 6.13
CA GLN A 212 -3.94 -14.43 4.67
C GLN A 212 -5.13 -14.98 3.87
N MET A 213 -6.19 -15.42 4.54
CA MET A 213 -7.38 -15.98 3.89
C MET A 213 -8.31 -14.87 3.37
N HIS A 214 -8.39 -14.73 2.05
CA HIS A 214 -9.26 -13.77 1.42
C HIS A 214 -10.74 -14.17 1.52
N LYS A 215 -11.55 -13.30 2.12
CA LYS A 215 -13.01 -13.40 2.14
C LYS A 215 -13.62 -12.30 1.28
N CYS A 216 -14.41 -12.69 0.27
CA CYS A 216 -14.97 -11.71 -0.66
C CYS A 216 -16.00 -10.82 0.05
N SER A 217 -15.74 -9.52 0.11
CA SER A 217 -16.68 -8.49 0.57
C SER A 217 -17.30 -7.72 -0.62
N LYS A 218 -18.26 -6.83 -0.35
CA LYS A 218 -18.86 -5.95 -1.37
C LYS A 218 -17.80 -5.13 -2.12
N TYR A 219 -16.72 -4.72 -1.44
CA TYR A 219 -15.63 -3.94 -2.02
C TYR A 219 -14.91 -4.64 -3.17
N CYS A 220 -14.73 -5.96 -3.07
CA CYS A 220 -14.00 -6.71 -4.07
C CYS A 220 -14.89 -7.37 -5.14
N LYS A 221 -16.19 -7.48 -4.90
CA LYS A 221 -17.13 -8.09 -5.86
C LYS A 221 -17.48 -7.08 -6.95
N GLN A 222 -17.18 -7.42 -8.19
CA GLN A 222 -17.50 -6.63 -9.38
C GLN A 222 -18.41 -7.45 -10.29
N ASN A 223 -19.41 -6.80 -10.86
CA ASN A 223 -20.28 -7.44 -11.87
C ASN A 223 -19.67 -7.19 -13.25
N ILE A 224 -19.22 -8.27 -13.89
CA ILE A 224 -18.59 -8.22 -15.20
C ILE A 224 -19.58 -8.78 -16.22
N LYS A 225 -19.80 -8.04 -17.31
CA LYS A 225 -20.65 -8.48 -18.42
C LYS A 225 -19.89 -9.51 -19.24
N VAL A 226 -20.44 -10.72 -19.35
CA VAL A 226 -19.92 -11.81 -20.18
C VAL A 226 -21.03 -12.21 -21.15
N GLY A 227 -20.90 -11.79 -22.40
CA GLY A 227 -21.95 -11.92 -23.42
C GLY A 227 -23.23 -11.16 -23.03
N LYS A 228 -24.35 -11.87 -22.92
CA LYS A 228 -25.65 -11.32 -22.48
C LYS A 228 -25.88 -11.40 -20.97
N THR A 229 -24.94 -11.99 -20.22
CA THR A 229 -25.10 -12.25 -18.77
C THR A 229 -24.12 -11.43 -17.93
N TYR A 230 -24.46 -11.19 -16.67
CA TYR A 230 -23.57 -10.57 -15.69
C TYR A 230 -23.10 -11.63 -14.70
N VAL A 231 -21.78 -11.70 -14.49
CA VAL A 231 -21.17 -12.61 -13.52
C VAL A 231 -20.47 -11.78 -12.45
N SER A 232 -20.73 -12.09 -11.18
CA SER A 232 -20.01 -11.49 -10.08
C SER A 232 -18.63 -12.15 -9.96
N ARG A 233 -17.56 -11.36 -10.10
CA ARG A 233 -16.17 -11.81 -9.95
C ARG A 233 -15.44 -10.97 -8.91
N CYS A 234 -14.44 -11.56 -8.27
CA CYS A 234 -13.56 -10.81 -7.37
C CYS A 234 -12.55 -10.02 -8.19
N ARG A 235 -12.42 -8.70 -7.94
CA ARG A 235 -11.42 -7.83 -8.57
C ARG A 235 -9.97 -8.27 -8.34
N PHE A 236 -9.74 -9.12 -7.34
CA PHE A 236 -8.44 -9.69 -6.97
C PHE A 236 -8.26 -11.13 -7.46
N ASP A 237 -9.14 -11.59 -8.36
CA ASP A 237 -9.09 -12.90 -9.01
C ASP A 237 -9.23 -14.11 -8.05
N PHE A 238 -9.98 -13.94 -6.95
CA PHE A 238 -10.32 -15.04 -6.04
C PHE A 238 -11.65 -15.72 -6.41
N PRO A 239 -11.76 -17.07 -6.29
CA PRO A 239 -10.68 -18.01 -5.98
C PRO A 239 -9.68 -18.12 -7.14
N ARG A 240 -8.39 -18.15 -6.81
CA ARG A 240 -7.32 -18.27 -7.79
C ARG A 240 -7.19 -19.72 -8.27
N PRO A 241 -6.78 -19.98 -9.52
CA PRO A 241 -6.76 -21.33 -10.08
C PRO A 241 -5.78 -22.25 -9.36
N VAL A 242 -6.17 -23.53 -9.23
CA VAL A 242 -5.30 -24.63 -8.79
C VAL A 242 -4.22 -24.87 -9.84
N ARG A 243 -2.97 -25.04 -9.41
CA ARG A 243 -1.80 -25.20 -10.27
C ARG A 243 -0.77 -26.10 -9.59
N ASN A 244 -0.19 -27.03 -10.34
CA ASN A 244 0.84 -27.95 -9.83
C ASN A 244 2.26 -27.33 -9.79
N SER A 245 2.48 -26.26 -10.56
CA SER A 245 3.74 -25.51 -10.66
C SER A 245 3.49 -24.02 -10.83
N ILE A 246 4.52 -23.20 -10.61
CA ILE A 246 4.47 -21.78 -10.95
C ILE A 246 4.33 -21.61 -12.47
N CYS A 247 3.52 -20.63 -12.87
CA CYS A 247 3.30 -20.28 -14.27
C CYS A 247 3.53 -18.78 -14.44
N ILE A 248 4.40 -18.39 -15.36
CA ILE A 248 4.59 -17.01 -15.78
C ILE A 248 3.87 -16.83 -17.11
N ASN A 249 2.92 -15.90 -17.14
CA ASN A 249 2.22 -15.52 -18.35
C ASN A 249 3.08 -14.58 -19.20
N ASP A 250 2.79 -14.56 -20.49
CA ASP A 250 3.41 -13.59 -21.38
C ASP A 250 3.04 -12.15 -20.98
N VAL A 251 4.05 -11.28 -20.88
CA VAL A 251 3.88 -9.91 -20.38
C VAL A 251 2.93 -9.11 -21.28
N GLU A 252 3.04 -9.25 -22.59
CA GLU A 252 2.24 -8.48 -23.54
C GLU A 252 0.77 -8.91 -23.47
N ASN A 253 0.52 -10.22 -23.41
CA ASN A 253 -0.83 -10.75 -23.24
C ASN A 253 -1.42 -10.38 -21.86
N SER A 254 -0.64 -10.45 -20.79
CA SER A 254 -1.08 -10.04 -19.45
C SER A 254 -1.43 -8.56 -19.38
N LEU A 255 -0.66 -7.67 -20.04
CA LEU A 255 -0.96 -6.25 -20.11
C LEU A 255 -2.24 -5.96 -20.90
N LYS A 256 -2.43 -6.60 -22.06
CA LYS A 256 -3.63 -6.42 -22.91
C LYS A 256 -4.90 -6.92 -22.23
N SER A 257 -4.81 -8.01 -21.48
CA SER A 257 -5.96 -8.66 -20.83
C SER A 257 -6.16 -8.25 -19.37
N CYS A 258 -5.30 -7.37 -18.84
CA CYS A 258 -5.23 -7.04 -17.41
C CYS A 258 -5.10 -8.27 -16.50
N ASN A 259 -4.57 -9.38 -17.02
CA ASN A 259 -4.39 -10.61 -16.29
C ASN A 259 -3.13 -10.57 -15.44
N LYS A 260 -3.13 -11.32 -14.35
CA LYS A 260 -1.96 -11.45 -13.49
C LYS A 260 -0.77 -12.02 -14.29
N ILE A 261 0.43 -11.50 -14.04
CA ILE A 261 1.65 -11.89 -14.77
C ILE A 261 2.15 -13.28 -14.35
N TYR A 262 1.85 -13.70 -13.12
CA TYR A 262 2.22 -15.03 -12.66
C TYR A 262 1.16 -15.64 -11.75
N TYR A 263 1.13 -16.97 -11.71
CA TYR A 263 0.34 -17.77 -10.79
C TYR A 263 1.26 -18.74 -10.06
N LEU A 264 1.22 -18.69 -8.72
CA LEU A 264 1.93 -19.64 -7.86
C LEU A 264 1.29 -21.03 -7.95
N LYS A 265 2.08 -22.06 -7.60
CA LYS A 265 1.56 -23.39 -7.29
C LYS A 265 0.52 -23.27 -6.17
N ARG A 266 -0.67 -23.84 -6.39
CA ARG A 266 -1.79 -23.82 -5.43
C ARG A 266 -2.54 -25.13 -5.46
N ASN A 267 -2.84 -25.67 -4.28
CA ASN A 267 -3.85 -26.72 -4.13
C ASN A 267 -5.25 -26.12 -3.88
N GLU A 268 -6.28 -26.97 -3.79
CA GLU A 268 -7.67 -26.57 -3.58
C GLU A 268 -7.90 -25.77 -2.28
N LYS A 269 -7.12 -26.04 -1.23
CA LYS A 269 -7.23 -25.35 0.06
C LYS A 269 -6.63 -23.95 0.01
N GLU A 270 -5.73 -23.69 -0.94
CA GLU A 270 -4.93 -22.46 -1.06
C GLU A 270 -5.50 -21.45 -2.05
N VAL A 271 -6.58 -21.79 -2.75
CA VAL A 271 -7.18 -20.92 -3.79
C VAL A 271 -7.63 -19.56 -3.28
N ARG A 272 -7.74 -19.38 -1.96
CA ARG A 272 -8.12 -18.13 -1.30
C ARG A 272 -7.00 -17.49 -0.47
N VAL A 273 -5.78 -18.02 -0.53
CA VAL A 273 -4.64 -17.49 0.22
C VAL A 273 -4.00 -16.35 -0.59
N ASN A 274 -3.76 -15.21 0.07
CA ASN A 274 -2.99 -14.10 -0.47
C ASN A 274 -1.53 -14.52 -0.73
N ASP A 275 -0.82 -13.75 -1.55
CA ASP A 275 0.59 -14.01 -1.77
C ASP A 275 1.39 -13.34 -0.64
N TYR A 276 2.21 -14.08 0.09
CA TYR A 276 2.91 -13.58 1.26
C TYR A 276 4.34 -14.12 1.33
N ASN A 277 5.18 -13.50 2.16
CA ASN A 277 6.47 -14.07 2.53
C ASN A 277 6.37 -14.72 3.93
N PRO A 278 6.73 -16.01 4.10
CA PRO A 278 6.64 -16.71 5.38
C PRO A 278 7.36 -16.03 6.55
N LEU A 279 8.57 -15.52 6.32
CA LEU A 279 9.34 -14.85 7.37
C LEU A 279 8.72 -13.50 7.73
N LEU A 280 8.31 -12.71 6.74
CA LEU A 280 7.66 -11.43 7.01
C LEU A 280 6.34 -11.61 7.77
N LEU A 281 5.55 -12.63 7.43
CA LEU A 281 4.31 -12.94 8.15
C LEU A 281 4.58 -13.33 9.61
N LYS A 282 5.59 -14.17 9.86
CA LYS A 282 6.03 -14.54 11.22
C LYS A 282 6.58 -13.38 12.03
N LEU A 283 7.13 -12.35 11.41
CA LEU A 283 7.67 -11.20 12.12
C LEU A 283 6.63 -10.09 12.31
N TRP A 284 5.68 -9.96 11.39
CA TRP A 284 4.72 -8.86 11.40
C TRP A 284 3.37 -9.20 12.03
N HIS A 285 2.94 -10.45 11.99
CA HIS A 285 1.68 -10.92 12.59
C HIS A 285 0.43 -10.18 12.08
N ALA A 286 0.40 -9.83 10.79
CA ALA A 286 -0.76 -9.22 10.14
C ALA A 286 -0.88 -9.65 8.69
N ASN A 287 -1.97 -9.23 8.03
CA ASN A 287 -2.12 -9.44 6.61
C ASN A 287 -1.01 -8.70 5.84
N ILE A 288 -0.38 -9.45 4.94
CA ILE A 288 0.69 -8.99 4.06
C ILE A 288 0.38 -9.53 2.67
N ASP A 289 0.47 -8.67 1.67
CA ASP A 289 0.38 -9.08 0.27
C ASP A 289 1.68 -8.68 -0.44
N LEU A 290 2.43 -9.67 -0.91
CA LEU A 290 3.70 -9.51 -1.62
C LEU A 290 3.52 -9.99 -3.06
N GLN A 291 3.80 -9.10 -4.01
CA GLN A 291 3.64 -9.37 -5.43
C GLN A 291 4.95 -9.08 -6.17
N TYR A 292 5.28 -9.95 -7.13
CA TYR A 292 6.32 -9.68 -8.11
C TYR A 292 5.77 -8.82 -9.25
N ILE A 293 6.58 -7.86 -9.68
CA ILE A 293 6.25 -6.91 -10.73
C ILE A 293 7.12 -7.19 -11.95
N ALA A 294 6.52 -7.41 -13.12
CA ALA A 294 7.28 -7.52 -14.35
C ALA A 294 7.55 -6.15 -14.97
N LYS A 295 8.63 -6.08 -15.75
CA LYS A 295 9.03 -4.90 -16.51
C LYS A 295 7.85 -4.37 -17.34
N ARG A 296 7.59 -3.05 -17.25
CA ARG A 296 6.55 -2.28 -17.96
C ARG A 296 5.10 -2.37 -17.45
N SER A 297 4.83 -2.79 -16.21
CA SER A 297 3.49 -2.61 -15.63
C SER A 297 3.24 -1.15 -15.21
N LEU A 298 3.02 -0.25 -16.19
CA LEU A 298 2.58 1.13 -15.95
C LEU A 298 1.28 1.19 -15.11
N SER A 299 0.46 0.12 -15.18
CA SER A 299 -0.80 -0.03 -14.43
C SER A 299 -0.64 0.01 -12.91
N LEU A 300 0.51 -0.39 -12.34
CA LEU A 300 0.74 -0.30 -10.90
C LEU A 300 0.94 1.14 -10.41
N THR A 301 1.46 2.01 -11.28
CA THR A 301 1.54 3.45 -11.03
C THR A 301 0.13 4.02 -10.85
N GLU A 302 -0.83 3.60 -11.66
CA GLU A 302 -2.24 4.01 -11.54
C GLU A 302 -2.90 3.40 -10.29
N TYR A 303 -2.58 2.15 -9.95
CA TYR A 303 -3.16 1.46 -8.79
C TYR A 303 -2.81 2.13 -7.44
N VAL A 304 -1.57 2.59 -7.26
CA VAL A 304 -1.13 3.23 -6.00
C VAL A 304 -1.44 4.73 -5.98
N THR A 305 -1.60 5.35 -7.16
CA THR A 305 -1.88 6.79 -7.28
C THR A 305 -3.34 7.12 -7.54
N GLY A 306 -4.18 6.13 -7.83
CA GLY A 306 -5.62 6.28 -7.92
C GLY A 306 -6.20 6.53 -6.53
N CYS A 307 -6.75 7.73 -6.32
CA CYS A 307 -7.82 7.88 -5.34
C CYS A 307 -9.04 7.14 -5.89
N HIS A 308 -9.56 6.17 -5.14
CA HIS A 308 -10.98 5.84 -5.19
C HIS A 308 -11.68 6.63 -4.10
#